data_AF-A0A414S4W5-F1
#
_entry.id   AF-A0A414S4W5-F1
#
_cell.length_a   1.000
_cell.length_b   1.000
_cell.length_c   1.000
_cell.angle_alpha   90.00
_cell.angle_beta   90.00
_cell.angle_gamma   90.00
#
_symmetry.space_group_name_H-M   'P 1'
#
loop_
_entity.id
_entity.type
_entity.pdbx_description
1 polymer ?
#
loop_
_entity_poly.entity_id
_entity_poly.type
_entity_poly.pdbx_seq_one_letter_code
_entity_poly.pdbx_strand_id
1 'polypeptide(L)'
;MEYQKKEIRIFQNGRTVNDQFYIDGDYNVPEAKRDVGKIILSNGMLRVEEMKQVESYLKVSGKLEFKVLYMADEMVPVPASLEGRIPFEEMIYLEQEPEGNLVLQTSDTEVTVTMIHSRKLNIKTLAEISIGTEKCTGEEITTDVEEKVPVFKKMKEEEILKVFATGKDTYRIKEEVTLSGTKEHIGTLLWTDVTGGKADTQLGTDELLISGELNMFCLYETAEGKTDWISRTVPYEGQIECMGVMPGMYHQSELHLTDINVEPRMDENGEMRILGIEATLQVRLIVYEEEKIQILEDLYMLDHICIPEVKEKRFFRLKLQNHSKCRISEELTLPELKEDILQICHCKGKIQMETVKAETDGVHIDGVLHLQFLYVREDDQTPFGVWNGMVPFSYLLENGGGEPDMEDMDCTVEQLSVNLMGSGEVEVKAVLAFNCFQKEPVQIQNIESAEFRPMDTEELESRPGIVGYFVQQGDTLWNLAKKYNTTVENIKEVNYMEKEGINKGDKILIFKQNLGIL
;
A
#
# COMPACT_ATOMS: atom_id res chain seq x y z
N MET A 1 28.88 -13.62 31.61
CA MET A 1 28.26 -13.87 30.30
C MET A 1 27.93 -12.56 29.66
N GLU A 2 28.24 -12.45 28.37
CA GLU A 2 27.80 -11.36 27.51
C GLU A 2 27.01 -11.97 26.36
N TYR A 3 25.75 -11.56 26.20
CA TYR A 3 24.90 -12.02 25.10
C TYR A 3 25.07 -11.03 23.94
N GLN A 4 25.57 -11.53 22.82
CA GLN A 4 25.60 -10.73 21.60
C GLN A 4 24.22 -10.78 20.98
N LYS A 5 23.63 -9.59 20.85
CA LYS A 5 22.30 -9.42 20.27
C LYS A 5 22.38 -8.56 19.03
N LYS A 6 21.51 -8.86 18.09
CA LYS A 6 21.32 -8.10 16.86
C LYS A 6 19.92 -7.53 16.85
N GLU A 7 19.81 -6.22 16.67
CA GLU A 7 18.54 -5.54 16.49
C GLU A 7 18.06 -5.70 15.04
N ILE A 8 16.81 -6.11 14.87
CA ILE A 8 16.14 -6.25 13.58
C ILE A 8 14.94 -5.32 13.59
N ARG A 9 14.88 -4.39 12.64
CA ARG A 9 13.73 -3.50 12.48
C ARG A 9 12.60 -4.20 11.75
N ILE A 10 11.39 -4.05 12.26
CA ILE A 10 10.16 -4.64 11.73
C ILE A 10 9.14 -3.53 11.53
N PHE A 11 8.41 -3.58 10.42
CA PHE A 11 7.29 -2.70 10.15
C PHE A 11 6.00 -3.40 10.54
N GLN A 12 5.18 -2.72 11.33
CA GLN A 12 3.89 -3.21 11.79
C GLN A 12 2.83 -2.18 11.42
N ASN A 13 1.83 -2.63 10.67
CA ASN A 13 0.56 -1.94 10.61
C ASN A 13 -0.22 -2.31 11.87
N GLY A 14 -0.79 -1.30 12.51
CA GLY A 14 -1.71 -1.48 13.60
C GLY A 14 -3.15 -1.54 13.10
N ARG A 15 -4.08 -1.02 13.90
CA ARG A 15 -5.50 -1.08 13.53
C ARG A 15 -5.85 0.02 12.55
N THR A 16 -6.71 -0.33 11.61
CA THR A 16 -7.36 0.61 10.72
C THR A 16 -8.74 0.96 11.29
N VAL A 17 -9.03 2.25 11.35
CA VAL A 17 -10.35 2.78 11.74
C VAL A 17 -10.99 3.40 10.52
N ASN A 18 -12.19 2.95 10.20
CA ASN A 18 -13.00 3.47 9.11
C ASN A 18 -14.10 4.33 9.71
N ASP A 19 -14.32 5.51 9.12
CA ASP A 19 -15.40 6.40 9.52
C ASP A 19 -16.12 6.94 8.28
N GLN A 20 -17.42 7.16 8.44
CA GLN A 20 -18.29 7.70 7.41
C GLN A 20 -19.13 8.82 8.00
N PHE A 21 -19.04 10.01 7.39
CA PHE A 21 -19.68 11.21 7.92
C PHE A 21 -20.25 12.10 6.79
N TYR A 22 -21.12 13.03 7.17
CA TYR A 22 -21.78 13.94 6.23
C TYR A 22 -21.25 15.37 6.39
N ILE A 23 -20.96 16.00 5.26
CA ILE A 23 -20.71 17.44 5.17
C ILE A 23 -21.90 18.07 4.45
N ASP A 24 -22.64 18.95 5.13
CA ASP A 24 -23.77 19.70 4.56
C ASP A 24 -23.49 21.19 4.72
N GLY A 25 -23.44 21.93 3.61
CA GLY A 25 -23.16 23.35 3.62
C GLY A 25 -23.81 24.11 2.49
N ASP A 26 -24.37 25.28 2.83
CA ASP A 26 -24.82 26.25 1.84
C ASP A 26 -23.64 27.02 1.25
N TYR A 27 -23.62 27.17 -0.08
CA TYR A 27 -22.59 27.90 -0.80
C TYR A 27 -23.20 29.00 -1.67
N ASN A 28 -22.72 30.23 -1.49
CA ASN A 28 -23.14 31.37 -2.29
C ASN A 28 -22.31 31.44 -3.57
N VAL A 29 -22.98 31.52 -4.72
CA VAL A 29 -22.32 31.62 -6.04
C VAL A 29 -21.62 32.98 -6.14
N PRO A 30 -20.29 33.04 -6.35
CA PRO A 30 -19.55 34.31 -6.43
C PRO A 30 -20.10 35.25 -7.50
N GLU A 31 -20.06 36.57 -7.27
CA GLU A 31 -20.61 37.57 -8.20
C GLU A 31 -20.06 37.46 -9.63
N ALA A 32 -18.77 37.12 -9.76
CA ALA A 32 -18.09 36.93 -11.04
C ALA A 32 -18.58 35.69 -11.84
N LYS A 33 -19.32 34.78 -11.20
CA LYS A 33 -19.90 33.60 -11.86
C LYS A 33 -21.32 33.89 -12.33
N ARG A 34 -21.72 33.20 -13.40
CA ARG A 34 -23.07 33.26 -13.97
C ARG A 34 -24.08 32.67 -13.00
N ASP A 35 -25.34 33.06 -13.18
CA ASP A 35 -26.46 32.50 -12.43
C ASP A 35 -26.62 31.01 -12.77
N VAL A 36 -26.73 30.17 -11.74
CA VAL A 36 -26.82 28.71 -11.90
C VAL A 36 -28.24 28.35 -12.34
N GLY A 37 -28.35 27.53 -13.40
CA GLY A 37 -29.62 26.96 -13.86
C GLY A 37 -29.72 25.47 -13.55
N LYS A 38 -28.99 24.63 -14.30
CA LYS A 38 -29.04 23.15 -14.16
C LYS A 38 -27.66 22.58 -13.87
N ILE A 39 -27.53 21.81 -12.79
CA ILE A 39 -26.29 21.10 -12.46
C ILE A 39 -26.08 19.94 -13.45
N ILE A 40 -24.87 19.82 -13.99
CA ILE A 40 -24.47 18.73 -14.89
C ILE A 40 -23.62 17.71 -14.13
N LEU A 41 -22.54 18.21 -13.50
CA LEU A 41 -21.54 17.37 -12.86
C LEU A 41 -21.01 18.06 -11.60
N SER A 42 -20.79 17.28 -10.55
CA SER A 42 -20.10 17.70 -9.34
C SER A 42 -18.99 16.70 -8.98
N ASN A 43 -17.93 17.22 -8.41
CA ASN A 43 -16.84 16.41 -7.86
C ASN A 43 -16.36 17.02 -6.54
N GLY A 44 -15.87 16.18 -5.64
CA GLY A 44 -15.27 16.60 -4.38
C GLY A 44 -14.02 15.81 -4.05
N MET A 45 -13.19 16.41 -3.21
CA MET A 45 -12.04 15.77 -2.61
C MET A 45 -11.87 16.31 -1.18
N LEU A 46 -11.59 15.43 -0.23
CA LEU A 46 -11.19 15.86 1.10
C LEU A 46 -9.70 16.22 1.08
N ARG A 47 -9.40 17.40 1.59
CA ARG A 47 -8.05 17.82 1.96
C ARG A 47 -7.95 17.77 3.47
N VAL A 48 -7.42 16.68 4.01
CA VAL A 48 -7.12 16.57 5.45
C VAL A 48 -5.92 17.46 5.77
N GLU A 49 -6.08 18.38 6.72
CA GLU A 49 -5.04 19.35 7.12
C GLU A 49 -4.39 18.95 8.45
N GLU A 50 -5.15 18.35 9.38
CA GLU A 50 -4.66 17.92 10.69
C GLU A 50 -5.41 16.66 11.17
N MET A 51 -4.66 15.76 11.79
CA MET A 51 -5.17 14.61 12.55
C MET A 51 -4.58 14.66 13.95
N LYS A 52 -5.44 14.74 14.98
CA LYS A 52 -5.00 14.92 16.37
C LYS A 52 -5.81 14.07 17.34
N GLN A 53 -5.13 13.27 18.15
CA GLN A 53 -5.76 12.51 19.22
C GLN A 53 -6.23 13.45 20.35
N VAL A 54 -7.47 13.26 20.79
CA VAL A 54 -8.12 13.97 21.89
C VAL A 54 -8.88 12.94 22.73
N GLU A 55 -8.31 12.53 23.87
CA GLU A 55 -8.86 11.46 24.72
C GLU A 55 -9.09 10.15 23.91
N SER A 56 -10.33 9.66 23.86
CA SER A 56 -10.75 8.47 23.11
C SER A 56 -11.19 8.78 21.68
N TYR A 57 -10.90 9.98 21.16
CA TYR A 57 -11.28 10.38 19.81
C TYR A 57 -10.05 10.81 18.99
N LEU A 58 -10.13 10.59 17.70
CA LEU A 58 -9.27 11.21 16.71
C LEU A 58 -10.04 12.36 16.05
N LYS A 59 -9.59 13.59 16.31
CA LYS A 59 -10.08 14.77 15.62
C LYS A 59 -9.41 14.87 14.27
N VAL A 60 -10.19 14.81 13.20
CA VAL A 60 -9.74 15.00 11.82
C VAL A 60 -10.33 16.31 11.30
N SER A 61 -9.48 17.24 10.88
CA SER A 61 -9.94 18.53 10.35
C SER A 61 -9.30 18.83 9.00
N GLY A 62 -10.08 19.48 8.14
CA GLY A 62 -9.65 19.80 6.80
C GLY A 62 -10.71 20.57 6.02
N LYS A 63 -10.65 20.46 4.69
CA LYS A 63 -11.59 21.09 3.77
C LYS A 63 -12.07 20.10 2.73
N LEU A 64 -13.36 20.09 2.47
CA LEU A 64 -13.92 19.58 1.23
C LEU A 64 -13.65 20.63 0.15
N GLU A 65 -12.86 20.29 -0.86
CA GLU A 65 -12.73 21.08 -2.09
C GLU A 65 -13.67 20.48 -3.13
N PHE A 66 -14.56 21.28 -3.71
CA PHE A 66 -15.54 20.80 -4.67
C PHE A 66 -15.56 21.65 -5.94
N LYS A 67 -15.95 21.01 -7.04
CA LYS A 67 -16.14 21.63 -8.36
C LYS A 67 -17.53 21.30 -8.89
N VAL A 68 -18.13 22.25 -9.60
CA VAL A 68 -19.46 22.10 -10.18
C VAL A 68 -19.45 22.62 -11.61
N LEU A 69 -19.88 21.77 -12.55
CA LEU A 69 -20.23 22.12 -13.92
C LEU A 69 -21.75 22.25 -14.02
N TYR A 70 -22.24 23.34 -14.59
CA TYR A 70 -23.66 23.64 -14.70
C TYR A 70 -23.98 24.39 -15.99
N MET A 71 -25.25 24.37 -16.39
CA MET A 71 -25.81 25.28 -17.40
C MET A 71 -26.27 26.57 -16.72
N ALA A 72 -25.85 27.71 -17.24
CA ALA A 72 -26.25 29.02 -16.75
C ALA A 72 -27.75 29.29 -17.00
N ASP A 73 -28.40 30.00 -16.08
CA ASP A 73 -29.80 30.44 -16.20
C ASP A 73 -29.89 31.70 -17.08
N GLU A 74 -29.73 31.51 -18.39
CA GLU A 74 -29.78 32.55 -19.41
C GLU A 74 -30.78 32.17 -20.53
N MET A 75 -31.19 33.13 -21.35
CA MET A 75 -32.13 32.88 -22.46
C MET A 75 -31.61 31.83 -23.46
N VAL A 76 -30.29 31.77 -23.62
CA VAL A 76 -29.57 30.68 -24.27
C VAL A 76 -28.63 30.12 -23.22
N PRO A 77 -28.93 28.95 -22.64
CA PRO A 77 -28.09 28.36 -21.62
C PRO A 77 -26.69 28.09 -22.16
N VAL A 78 -25.67 28.49 -21.40
CA VAL A 78 -24.27 28.17 -21.72
C VAL A 78 -23.63 27.44 -20.54
N PRO A 79 -22.70 26.51 -20.81
CA PRO A 79 -21.96 25.86 -19.74
C PRO A 79 -21.12 26.85 -18.95
N ALA A 80 -21.08 26.65 -17.64
CA ALA A 80 -20.24 27.42 -16.73
C ALA A 80 -19.81 26.51 -15.58
N SER A 81 -18.79 26.95 -14.85
CA SER A 81 -18.27 26.21 -13.71
C SER A 81 -17.93 27.09 -12.54
N LEU A 82 -17.92 26.48 -11.36
CA LEU A 82 -17.45 27.10 -10.13
C LEU A 82 -16.70 26.07 -9.29
N GLU A 83 -15.84 26.59 -8.43
CA GLU A 83 -15.13 25.83 -7.42
C GLU A 83 -15.40 26.47 -6.05
N GLY A 84 -15.35 25.66 -5.01
CA GLY A 84 -15.61 26.10 -3.65
C GLY A 84 -14.96 25.19 -2.61
N ARG A 85 -15.01 25.64 -1.36
CA ARG A 85 -14.45 24.91 -0.22
C ARG A 85 -15.38 24.97 0.97
N ILE A 86 -15.56 23.85 1.66
CA ILE A 86 -16.31 23.77 2.92
C ILE A 86 -15.37 23.17 3.98
N PRO A 87 -15.09 23.88 5.08
CA PRO A 87 -14.30 23.29 6.16
C PRO A 87 -15.09 22.18 6.84
N PHE A 88 -14.40 21.14 7.28
CA PHE A 88 -14.98 20.06 8.07
C PHE A 88 -14.10 19.75 9.28
N GLU A 89 -14.75 19.21 10.30
CA GLU A 89 -14.13 18.66 11.49
C GLU A 89 -14.95 17.45 11.92
N GLU A 90 -14.29 16.30 12.04
CA GLU A 90 -14.92 15.03 12.42
C GLU A 90 -14.21 14.42 13.63
N MET A 91 -14.97 13.74 14.49
CA MET A 91 -14.49 13.14 15.74
C MET A 91 -14.69 11.63 15.69
N ILE A 92 -13.64 10.91 15.29
CA ILE A 92 -13.69 9.46 15.12
C ILE A 92 -13.39 8.79 16.45
N TYR A 93 -14.28 7.93 16.93
CA TYR A 93 -14.04 7.19 18.17
C TYR A 93 -12.94 6.13 17.97
N LEU A 94 -12.00 6.08 18.91
CA LEU A 94 -10.95 5.08 18.97
C LEU A 94 -11.23 4.12 20.13
N GLU A 95 -11.36 2.82 19.83
CA GLU A 95 -11.51 1.79 20.88
C GLU A 95 -10.29 1.72 21.82
N GLN A 96 -9.11 2.03 21.29
CA GLN A 96 -7.82 1.97 21.97
C GLN A 96 -6.94 3.13 21.50
N GLU A 97 -5.98 3.53 22.32
CA GLU A 97 -5.00 4.53 21.89
C GLU A 97 -4.21 4.01 20.68
N PRO A 98 -4.01 4.85 19.65
CA PRO A 98 -3.31 4.44 18.45
C PRO A 98 -1.83 4.25 18.78
N GLU A 99 -1.28 3.08 18.46
CA GLU A 99 0.15 2.82 18.59
C GLU A 99 0.88 3.16 17.28
N GLY A 100 1.67 4.23 17.30
CA GLY A 100 2.50 4.64 16.16
C GLY A 100 1.98 5.90 15.47
N ASN A 101 2.36 6.07 14.21
CA ASN A 101 1.99 7.23 13.41
C ASN A 101 0.63 7.00 12.72
N LEU A 102 -0.26 7.98 12.81
CA LEU A 102 -1.52 7.97 12.09
C LEU A 102 -1.31 8.29 10.61
N VAL A 103 -1.94 7.52 9.73
CA VAL A 103 -1.85 7.66 8.28
C VAL A 103 -3.24 7.55 7.68
N LEU A 104 -3.62 8.56 6.90
CA LEU A 104 -4.81 8.51 6.06
C LEU A 104 -4.52 7.54 4.91
N GLN A 105 -5.16 6.38 4.92
CA GLN A 105 -4.99 5.34 3.90
C GLN A 105 -5.88 5.62 2.70
N THR A 106 -7.16 5.91 2.95
CA THR A 106 -8.13 6.24 1.89
C THR A 106 -9.00 7.41 2.30
N SER A 107 -9.43 8.20 1.31
CA SER A 107 -10.44 9.23 1.48
C SER A 107 -11.30 9.33 0.24
N ASP A 108 -12.60 9.16 0.42
CA ASP A 108 -13.58 9.12 -0.64
C ASP A 108 -14.72 10.07 -0.37
N THR A 109 -15.27 10.63 -1.44
CA THR A 109 -16.41 11.54 -1.33
C THR A 109 -17.42 11.32 -2.43
N GLU A 110 -18.69 11.36 -2.06
CA GLU A 110 -19.82 11.46 -2.98
C GLU A 110 -20.49 12.82 -2.79
N VAL A 111 -20.27 13.73 -3.74
CA VAL A 111 -20.81 15.10 -3.67
C VAL A 111 -22.10 15.21 -4.48
N THR A 112 -23.18 15.53 -3.78
CA THR A 112 -24.47 15.93 -4.35
C THR A 112 -24.67 17.43 -4.21
N VAL A 113 -24.93 18.09 -5.34
CA VAL A 113 -25.21 19.54 -5.37
C VAL A 113 -26.67 19.77 -5.72
N THR A 114 -27.37 20.53 -4.89
CA THR A 114 -28.75 20.97 -5.17
C THR A 114 -28.83 22.48 -5.24
N MET A 115 -29.62 23.00 -6.17
CA MET A 115 -29.83 24.45 -6.30
C MET A 115 -30.98 24.89 -5.39
N ILE A 116 -30.71 25.83 -4.48
CA ILE A 116 -31.76 26.49 -3.69
C ILE A 116 -32.39 27.61 -4.53
N HIS A 117 -31.53 28.44 -5.15
CA HIS A 117 -31.86 29.39 -6.22
C HIS A 117 -30.59 29.69 -7.03
N SER A 118 -30.67 30.50 -8.09
CA SER A 118 -29.58 30.73 -9.06
C SER A 118 -28.24 31.23 -8.47
N ARG A 119 -28.26 31.72 -7.23
CA ARG A 119 -27.09 32.28 -6.52
C ARG A 119 -26.75 31.56 -5.22
N LYS A 120 -27.45 30.47 -4.90
CA LYS A 120 -27.22 29.70 -3.68
C LYS A 120 -27.42 28.21 -3.92
N LEU A 121 -26.37 27.46 -3.64
CA LEU A 121 -26.32 26.00 -3.74
C LEU A 121 -26.29 25.39 -2.34
N ASN A 122 -26.80 24.18 -2.22
CA ASN A 122 -26.59 23.31 -1.06
C ASN A 122 -25.71 22.15 -1.50
N ILE A 123 -24.58 21.99 -0.82
CA ILE A 123 -23.57 20.97 -1.07
C ILE A 123 -23.71 19.91 0.01
N LYS A 124 -24.08 18.70 -0.38
CA LYS A 124 -24.17 17.53 0.50
C LYS A 124 -23.14 16.51 0.08
N THR A 125 -22.29 16.13 1.00
CA THR A 125 -21.22 15.18 0.74
C THR A 125 -21.26 14.06 1.75
N LEU A 126 -21.29 12.83 1.26
CA LEU A 126 -20.96 11.65 2.05
C LEU A 126 -19.45 11.43 1.93
N ALA A 127 -18.75 11.47 3.06
CA ALA A 127 -17.32 11.28 3.16
C ALA A 127 -17.02 9.94 3.83
N GLU A 128 -16.08 9.20 3.28
CA GLU A 128 -15.55 7.96 3.86
C GLU A 128 -14.04 8.08 3.99
N ILE A 129 -13.50 7.81 5.17
CA ILE A 129 -12.06 7.84 5.42
C ILE A 129 -11.62 6.59 6.16
N SER A 130 -10.45 6.08 5.79
CA SER A 130 -9.77 4.98 6.48
C SER A 130 -8.44 5.49 7.03
N ILE A 131 -8.23 5.35 8.32
CA ILE A 131 -7.02 5.80 9.00
C ILE A 131 -6.34 4.60 9.66
N GLY A 132 -5.13 4.32 9.21
CA GLY A 132 -4.26 3.29 9.77
C GLY A 132 -3.25 3.86 10.77
N THR A 133 -2.70 2.96 11.58
CA THR A 133 -1.53 3.26 12.42
C THR A 133 -0.33 2.49 11.94
N GLU A 134 0.84 3.12 11.93
CA GLU A 134 2.07 2.53 11.44
C GLU A 134 3.20 2.69 12.44
N LYS A 135 3.93 1.60 12.67
CA LYS A 135 5.03 1.57 13.64
C LYS A 135 6.20 0.80 13.09
N CYS A 136 7.40 1.36 13.26
CA CYS A 136 8.65 0.66 13.04
C CYS A 136 9.27 0.36 14.41
N THR A 137 9.46 -0.92 14.72
CA THR A 137 9.99 -1.38 16.01
C THR A 137 11.27 -2.18 15.81
N GLY A 138 12.23 -2.03 16.72
CA GLY A 138 13.41 -2.89 16.79
C GLY A 138 13.16 -4.09 17.71
N GLU A 139 13.40 -5.29 17.20
CA GLU A 139 13.40 -6.53 17.97
C GLU A 139 14.80 -7.12 18.04
N GLU A 140 15.28 -7.42 19.24
CA GLU A 140 16.59 -8.04 19.44
C GLU A 140 16.53 -9.56 19.28
N ILE A 141 17.45 -10.14 18.51
CA ILE A 141 17.70 -11.58 18.47
C ILE A 141 19.09 -11.88 19.05
N THR A 142 19.20 -12.92 19.86
CA THR A 142 20.47 -13.39 20.38
C THR A 142 21.20 -14.21 19.31
N THR A 143 22.37 -13.71 18.90
CA THR A 143 23.21 -14.33 17.86
C THR A 143 24.44 -15.01 18.43
N ASP A 144 24.85 -14.67 19.66
CA ASP A 144 25.93 -15.39 20.34
C ASP A 144 25.90 -15.22 21.87
N VAL A 145 26.67 -16.06 22.57
CA VAL A 145 26.95 -15.94 24.02
C VAL A 145 28.44 -16.09 24.28
N GLU A 146 29.05 -15.09 24.92
CA GLU A 146 30.43 -15.17 25.37
C GLU A 146 30.52 -15.43 26.88
N GLU A 147 31.38 -16.37 27.27
CA GLU A 147 31.70 -16.66 28.66
C GLU A 147 33.15 -17.14 28.82
N LYS A 148 33.68 -16.99 30.03
CA LYS A 148 35.02 -17.45 30.42
C LYS A 148 35.17 -18.98 30.41
N VAL A 149 34.07 -19.71 30.55
CA VAL A 149 34.02 -21.18 30.50
C VAL A 149 33.42 -21.61 29.15
N PRO A 150 33.91 -22.68 28.51
CA PRO A 150 33.40 -23.13 27.22
C PRO A 150 31.89 -23.42 27.25
N VAL A 151 31.13 -22.61 26.52
CA VAL A 151 29.71 -22.85 26.21
C VAL A 151 29.63 -23.50 24.84
N PHE A 152 29.00 -24.67 24.77
CA PHE A 152 28.67 -25.31 23.51
C PHE A 152 27.36 -24.71 23.01
N LYS A 153 27.32 -24.32 21.74
CA LYS A 153 26.21 -23.58 21.14
C LYS A 153 25.70 -24.33 19.91
N LYS A 154 24.38 -24.37 19.74
CA LYS A 154 23.72 -24.82 18.53
C LYS A 154 23.14 -23.59 17.84
N MET A 155 23.59 -23.37 16.62
CA MET A 155 23.13 -22.24 15.81
C MET A 155 22.13 -22.72 14.77
N LYS A 156 21.16 -21.88 14.46
CA LYS A 156 20.19 -22.08 13.38
C LYS A 156 20.26 -20.89 12.42
N GLU A 157 20.35 -21.16 11.13
CA GLU A 157 20.22 -20.13 10.11
C GLU A 157 18.75 -19.85 9.84
N GLU A 158 18.37 -18.57 9.85
CA GLU A 158 17.06 -18.10 9.40
C GLU A 158 17.24 -16.94 8.42
N GLU A 159 16.33 -16.85 7.45
CA GLU A 159 16.26 -15.74 6.51
C GLU A 159 15.13 -14.81 6.94
N ILE A 160 15.48 -13.56 7.27
CA ILE A 160 14.57 -12.58 7.86
C ILE A 160 14.55 -11.32 6.99
N LEU A 161 13.34 -10.89 6.65
CA LEU A 161 13.05 -9.62 6.02
C LEU A 161 13.10 -8.51 7.08
N LYS A 162 14.10 -7.65 7.00
CA LYS A 162 14.25 -6.48 7.88
C LYS A 162 13.85 -5.21 7.17
N VAL A 163 13.34 -4.24 7.91
CA VAL A 163 13.12 -2.88 7.41
C VAL A 163 14.46 -2.16 7.33
N PHE A 164 14.83 -1.76 6.12
CA PHE A 164 16.00 -0.94 5.86
C PHE A 164 15.67 0.54 6.13
N ALA A 165 14.62 1.04 5.48
CA ALA A 165 14.19 2.43 5.58
C ALA A 165 12.67 2.58 5.45
N THR A 166 12.15 3.63 6.04
CA THR A 166 10.77 4.11 5.85
C THR A 166 10.83 5.59 5.51
N GLY A 167 10.07 6.04 4.53
CA GLY A 167 10.09 7.42 4.08
C GLY A 167 8.70 7.90 3.66
N LYS A 168 8.49 9.20 3.84
CA LYS A 168 7.40 9.95 3.20
C LYS A 168 8.02 11.16 2.53
N ASP A 169 7.79 11.32 1.25
CA ASP A 169 8.28 12.46 0.49
C ASP A 169 7.26 12.87 -0.59
N THR A 170 7.51 13.96 -1.28
CA THR A 170 6.63 14.48 -2.32
C THR A 170 7.42 14.79 -3.58
N TYR A 171 6.93 14.29 -4.71
CA TYR A 171 7.42 14.68 -6.03
C TYR A 171 6.45 15.68 -6.67
N ARG A 172 6.98 16.79 -7.22
CA ARG A 172 6.16 17.80 -7.91
C ARG A 172 6.18 17.53 -9.40
N ILE A 173 5.02 17.16 -9.94
CA ILE A 173 4.83 16.95 -11.37
C ILE A 173 4.55 18.30 -12.02
N LYS A 174 5.27 18.60 -13.10
CA LYS A 174 5.10 19.81 -13.90
C LYS A 174 5.17 19.45 -15.38
N GLU A 175 4.01 19.25 -15.97
CA GLU A 175 3.89 18.83 -17.36
C GLU A 175 3.01 19.80 -18.15
N GLU A 176 3.02 19.69 -19.47
CA GLU A 176 2.16 20.50 -20.33
C GLU A 176 1.55 19.72 -21.47
N VAL A 177 0.36 20.15 -21.88
CA VAL A 177 -0.38 19.60 -23.01
C VAL A 177 -0.72 20.71 -23.99
N THR A 178 -0.32 20.55 -25.25
CA THR A 178 -0.63 21.52 -26.30
C THR A 178 -1.83 21.07 -27.12
N LEU A 179 -2.77 22.00 -27.36
CA LEU A 179 -3.91 21.79 -28.24
C LEU A 179 -3.46 21.56 -29.68
N SER A 180 -4.09 20.60 -30.38
CA SER A 180 -3.82 20.38 -31.80
C SER A 180 -4.22 21.59 -32.63
N GLY A 181 -3.55 21.79 -33.78
CA GLY A 181 -3.85 22.92 -34.69
C GLY A 181 -5.27 22.92 -35.26
N THR A 182 -5.98 21.79 -35.19
CA THR A 182 -7.38 21.65 -35.60
C THR A 182 -8.38 22.18 -34.58
N LYS A 183 -7.97 22.35 -33.32
CA LYS A 183 -8.82 22.86 -32.23
C LYS A 183 -8.70 24.36 -32.15
N GLU A 184 -9.82 25.04 -31.86
CA GLU A 184 -9.84 26.46 -31.51
C GLU A 184 -9.14 26.66 -30.14
N HIS A 185 -8.57 27.85 -29.93
CA HIS A 185 -7.89 28.18 -28.67
C HIS A 185 -8.88 28.30 -27.51
N ILE A 186 -8.35 28.14 -26.29
CA ILE A 186 -9.13 28.16 -25.04
C ILE A 186 -9.58 29.59 -24.74
N GLY A 187 -10.88 29.83 -24.68
CA GLY A 187 -11.46 31.06 -24.14
C GLY A 187 -11.61 30.96 -22.63
N THR A 188 -12.43 30.00 -22.17
CA THR A 188 -12.74 29.79 -20.75
C THR A 188 -12.60 28.31 -20.39
N LEU A 189 -11.90 27.99 -19.30
CA LEU A 189 -11.91 26.63 -18.74
C LEU A 189 -13.24 26.33 -18.05
N LEU A 190 -13.87 25.22 -18.44
CA LEU A 190 -15.15 24.78 -17.86
C LEU A 190 -14.93 23.64 -16.88
N TRP A 191 -14.20 22.60 -17.26
CA TRP A 191 -13.95 21.45 -16.39
C TRP A 191 -12.58 20.85 -16.65
N THR A 192 -11.88 20.49 -15.58
CA THR A 192 -10.63 19.73 -15.67
C THR A 192 -10.71 18.54 -14.74
N ASP A 193 -10.21 17.40 -15.22
CA ASP A 193 -10.05 16.20 -14.42
C ASP A 193 -8.68 15.61 -14.77
N VAL A 194 -7.88 15.35 -13.74
CA VAL A 194 -6.57 14.72 -13.91
C VAL A 194 -6.50 13.59 -12.90
N THR A 195 -6.33 12.38 -13.39
CA THR A 195 -6.19 11.20 -12.55
C THR A 195 -4.81 10.58 -12.72
N GLY A 196 -4.35 9.86 -11.69
CA GLY A 196 -3.24 8.93 -11.88
C GLY A 196 -3.63 7.83 -12.86
N GLY A 197 -2.72 7.46 -13.74
CA GLY A 197 -2.81 6.27 -14.57
C GLY A 197 -1.80 5.23 -14.12
N LYS A 198 -1.08 4.66 -15.08
CA LYS A 198 0.06 3.77 -14.79
C LYS A 198 1.10 4.48 -13.93
N ALA A 199 1.60 3.82 -12.89
CA ALA A 199 2.74 4.29 -12.10
C ALA A 199 3.58 3.11 -11.60
N ASP A 200 4.85 3.08 -12.00
CA ASP A 200 5.83 2.09 -11.59
C ASP A 200 6.90 2.73 -10.71
N THR A 201 7.39 1.98 -9.72
CA THR A 201 8.49 2.38 -8.83
C THR A 201 9.62 1.37 -8.87
N GLN A 202 10.86 1.86 -8.89
CA GLN A 202 12.06 1.03 -8.89
C GLN A 202 13.14 1.63 -7.98
N LEU A 203 13.78 0.79 -7.16
CA LEU A 203 14.93 1.19 -6.37
C LEU A 203 16.20 1.25 -7.24
N GLY A 204 16.83 2.41 -7.26
CA GLY A 204 18.17 2.65 -7.79
C GLY A 204 19.23 2.58 -6.68
N THR A 205 20.38 3.19 -6.93
CA THR A 205 21.40 3.41 -5.88
C THR A 205 21.11 4.76 -5.22
N ASP A 206 20.83 4.75 -3.92
CA ASP A 206 20.50 5.95 -3.13
C ASP A 206 19.23 6.71 -3.58
N GLU A 207 18.36 6.10 -4.40
CA GLU A 207 17.19 6.75 -4.99
C GLU A 207 16.02 5.79 -5.26
N LEU A 208 14.81 6.34 -5.26
CA LEU A 208 13.60 5.74 -5.83
C LEU A 208 13.28 6.42 -7.16
N LEU A 209 13.23 5.64 -8.23
CA LEU A 209 12.79 6.08 -9.56
C LEU A 209 11.29 5.83 -9.71
N ILE A 210 10.58 6.81 -10.26
CA ILE A 210 9.14 6.77 -10.51
C ILE A 210 8.91 7.05 -11.99
N SER A 211 8.19 6.16 -12.67
CA SER A 211 7.74 6.37 -14.05
C SER A 211 6.23 6.20 -14.08
N GLY A 212 5.51 7.24 -14.51
CA GLY A 212 4.06 7.20 -14.51
C GLY A 212 3.42 8.02 -15.61
N GLU A 213 2.09 7.96 -15.62
CA GLU A 213 1.23 8.65 -16.58
C GLU A 213 0.09 9.35 -15.84
N LEU A 214 -0.19 10.59 -16.24
CA LEU A 214 -1.40 11.31 -15.86
C LEU A 214 -2.44 11.18 -16.97
N ASN A 215 -3.68 10.89 -16.63
CA ASN A 215 -4.79 10.98 -17.56
C ASN A 215 -5.47 12.33 -17.38
N MET A 216 -5.25 13.24 -18.32
CA MET A 216 -5.82 14.58 -18.29
C MET A 216 -7.05 14.66 -19.21
N PHE A 217 -8.10 15.29 -18.71
CA PHE A 217 -9.26 15.75 -19.46
C PHE A 217 -9.50 17.24 -19.19
N CYS A 218 -9.84 17.98 -20.23
CA CYS A 218 -10.19 19.39 -20.16
C CYS A 218 -11.36 19.68 -21.09
N LEU A 219 -12.45 20.21 -20.55
CA LEU A 219 -13.58 20.81 -21.25
C LEU A 219 -13.48 22.32 -21.18
N TYR A 220 -13.62 23.00 -22.31
CA TYR A 220 -13.47 24.45 -22.40
C TYR A 220 -14.44 25.06 -23.40
N GLU A 221 -14.64 26.36 -23.23
CA GLU A 221 -15.34 27.23 -24.19
C GLU A 221 -14.29 27.93 -25.06
N THR A 222 -14.51 27.97 -26.38
CA THR A 222 -13.68 28.70 -27.33
C THR A 222 -14.00 30.19 -27.30
N ALA A 223 -13.16 31.04 -27.89
CA ALA A 223 -13.46 32.48 -27.98
C ALA A 223 -14.75 32.81 -28.77
N GLU A 224 -15.22 31.89 -29.62
CA GLU A 224 -16.49 32.02 -30.35
C GLU A 224 -17.70 31.49 -29.56
N GLY A 225 -17.52 31.03 -28.31
CA GLY A 225 -18.59 30.50 -27.46
C GLY A 225 -19.00 29.06 -27.76
N LYS A 226 -18.18 28.30 -28.50
CA LYS A 226 -18.40 26.87 -28.73
C LYS A 226 -17.75 26.05 -27.62
N THR A 227 -18.31 24.89 -27.30
CA THR A 227 -17.68 23.95 -26.37
C THR A 227 -16.82 22.96 -27.10
N ASP A 228 -15.61 22.72 -26.61
CA ASP A 228 -14.72 21.66 -27.08
C ASP A 228 -13.95 21.04 -25.91
N TRP A 229 -13.36 19.86 -26.12
CA TRP A 229 -12.59 19.17 -25.09
C TRP A 229 -11.32 18.53 -25.64
N ILE A 230 -10.40 18.23 -24.74
CA ILE A 230 -9.18 17.47 -25.01
C ILE A 230 -8.96 16.43 -23.92
N SER A 231 -8.59 15.22 -24.32
CA SER A 231 -8.10 14.17 -23.43
C SER A 231 -6.74 13.68 -23.91
N ARG A 232 -5.79 13.55 -22.97
CA ARG A 232 -4.41 13.13 -23.21
C ARG A 232 -3.87 12.37 -22.02
N THR A 233 -3.11 11.32 -22.32
CA THR A 233 -2.19 10.70 -21.36
C THR A 233 -0.86 11.44 -21.40
N VAL A 234 -0.37 11.87 -20.25
CA VAL A 234 0.82 12.72 -20.09
C VAL A 234 1.84 11.95 -19.24
N PRO A 235 2.93 11.44 -19.83
CA PRO A 235 3.95 10.73 -19.08
C PRO A 235 4.74 11.68 -18.19
N TYR A 236 5.19 11.19 -17.04
CA TYR A 236 6.12 11.89 -16.15
C TYR A 236 7.16 10.91 -15.61
N GLU A 237 8.35 11.43 -15.34
CA GLU A 237 9.42 10.70 -14.65
C GLU A 237 9.83 11.50 -13.42
N GLY A 238 10.07 10.82 -12.31
CA GLY A 238 10.45 11.43 -11.05
C GLY A 238 11.49 10.62 -10.32
N GLN A 239 12.21 11.29 -9.43
CA GLN A 239 13.24 10.70 -8.59
C GLN A 239 13.11 11.25 -7.17
N ILE A 240 13.18 10.37 -6.18
CA ILE A 240 13.20 10.71 -4.76
C ILE A 240 14.50 10.17 -4.17
N GLU A 241 15.22 11.01 -3.43
CA GLU A 241 16.46 10.61 -2.76
C GLU A 241 16.13 9.65 -1.60
N CYS A 242 16.80 8.50 -1.57
CA CYS A 242 16.64 7.49 -0.54
C CYS A 242 18.00 6.87 -0.21
N MET A 243 18.80 7.57 0.60
CA MET A 243 20.19 7.15 0.84
C MET A 243 20.32 5.73 1.41
N GLY A 244 21.28 4.99 0.87
CA GLY A 244 21.66 3.64 1.27
C GLY A 244 20.86 2.52 0.61
N VAL A 245 19.79 2.83 -0.14
CA VAL A 245 19.06 1.81 -0.91
C VAL A 245 19.88 1.34 -2.10
N MET A 246 19.71 0.07 -2.47
CA MET A 246 20.40 -0.55 -3.59
C MET A 246 19.42 -1.31 -4.49
N PRO A 247 19.75 -1.46 -5.79
CA PRO A 247 18.99 -2.35 -6.66
C PRO A 247 18.95 -3.78 -6.11
N GLY A 248 17.77 -4.39 -6.09
CA GLY A 248 17.55 -5.74 -5.56
C GLY A 248 17.02 -5.79 -4.12
N MET A 249 16.98 -4.66 -3.42
CA MET A 249 16.12 -4.53 -2.24
C MET A 249 14.64 -4.59 -2.62
N TYR A 250 13.79 -4.88 -1.64
CA TYR A 250 12.35 -4.96 -1.81
C TYR A 250 11.68 -3.69 -1.32
N HIS A 251 10.55 -3.32 -1.88
CA HIS A 251 9.83 -2.12 -1.43
C HIS A 251 8.33 -2.22 -1.59
N GLN A 252 7.65 -1.50 -0.70
CA GLN A 252 6.24 -1.18 -0.80
C GLN A 252 6.13 0.34 -0.98
N SER A 253 5.43 0.77 -2.03
CA SER A 253 5.23 2.19 -2.33
C SER A 253 3.76 2.50 -2.55
N GLU A 254 3.25 3.50 -1.85
CA GLU A 254 1.92 4.08 -2.07
C GLU A 254 2.10 5.48 -2.68
N LEU A 255 1.36 5.73 -3.76
CA LEU A 255 1.45 6.95 -4.56
C LEU A 255 0.10 7.66 -4.58
N HIS A 256 0.02 8.85 -3.99
CA HIS A 256 -1.21 9.63 -3.95
C HIS A 256 -1.05 10.96 -4.70
N LEU A 257 -1.80 11.12 -5.78
CA LEU A 257 -1.84 12.36 -6.55
C LEU A 257 -2.76 13.37 -5.86
N THR A 258 -2.23 14.55 -5.53
CA THR A 258 -2.90 15.61 -4.78
C THR A 258 -2.53 16.99 -5.34
N ASP A 259 -3.18 18.05 -4.84
CA ASP A 259 -2.87 19.45 -5.20
C ASP A 259 -2.80 19.70 -6.72
N ILE A 260 -3.75 19.13 -7.45
CA ILE A 260 -3.81 19.20 -8.92
C ILE A 260 -4.32 20.56 -9.34
N ASN A 261 -3.53 21.23 -10.18
CA ASN A 261 -3.88 22.48 -10.83
C ASN A 261 -3.63 22.39 -12.34
N VAL A 262 -4.58 22.90 -13.12
CA VAL A 262 -4.47 22.95 -14.58
C VAL A 262 -4.76 24.37 -15.02
N GLU A 263 -3.77 25.00 -15.64
CA GLU A 263 -3.83 26.40 -16.05
C GLU A 263 -3.59 26.55 -17.55
N PRO A 264 -4.45 27.30 -18.26
CA PRO A 264 -4.24 27.58 -19.66
C PRO A 264 -3.14 28.66 -19.80
N ARG A 265 -2.26 28.49 -20.78
CA ARG A 265 -1.11 29.35 -21.06
C ARG A 265 -1.07 29.70 -22.55
N MET A 266 -0.45 30.83 -22.86
CA MET A 266 -0.24 31.28 -24.23
C MET A 266 0.84 30.42 -24.91
N ASP A 267 0.61 30.08 -26.17
CA ASP A 267 1.64 29.53 -27.05
C ASP A 267 2.55 30.63 -27.62
N GLU A 268 3.47 30.25 -28.52
CA GLU A 268 4.39 31.18 -29.18
C GLU A 268 3.68 32.26 -30.02
N ASN A 269 2.41 32.04 -30.39
CA ASN A 269 1.59 32.98 -31.16
C ASN A 269 0.74 33.90 -30.27
N GLY A 270 0.79 33.73 -28.94
CA GLY A 270 -0.04 34.47 -28.00
C GLY A 270 -1.47 33.93 -27.85
N GLU A 271 -1.76 32.73 -28.38
CA GLU A 271 -3.06 32.08 -28.24
C GLU A 271 -3.06 31.12 -27.04
N MET A 272 -4.17 31.07 -26.29
CA MET A 272 -4.31 30.15 -25.15
C MET A 272 -4.45 28.70 -25.63
N ARG A 273 -3.32 28.01 -25.84
CA ARG A 273 -3.26 26.67 -26.43
C ARG A 273 -2.45 25.66 -25.64
N ILE A 274 -1.81 26.07 -24.55
CA ILE A 274 -1.04 25.19 -23.68
C ILE A 274 -1.81 25.01 -22.38
N LEU A 275 -1.94 23.78 -21.89
CA LEU A 275 -2.47 23.45 -20.57
C LEU A 275 -1.29 23.03 -19.69
N GLY A 276 -0.88 23.89 -18.78
CA GLY A 276 0.14 23.57 -17.78
C GLY A 276 -0.49 22.80 -16.63
N ILE A 277 0.04 21.61 -16.34
CA ILE A 277 -0.39 20.71 -15.27
C ILE A 277 0.64 20.79 -14.14
N GLU A 278 0.19 21.20 -12.96
CA GLU A 278 0.99 21.13 -11.74
C GLU A 278 0.27 20.22 -10.75
N ALA A 279 0.96 19.18 -10.25
CA ALA A 279 0.40 18.25 -9.28
C ALA A 279 1.46 17.81 -8.27
N THR A 280 1.02 17.38 -7.08
CA THR A 280 1.90 16.82 -6.05
C THR A 280 1.64 15.33 -5.91
N LEU A 281 2.65 14.52 -6.20
CA LEU A 281 2.64 13.08 -5.95
C LEU A 281 3.24 12.84 -4.57
N GLN A 282 2.39 12.51 -3.59
CA GLN A 282 2.84 12.08 -2.27
C GLN A 282 3.27 10.61 -2.36
N VAL A 283 4.47 10.32 -1.86
CA VAL A 283 5.07 8.99 -1.90
C VAL A 283 5.32 8.52 -0.49
N ARG A 284 4.70 7.41 -0.13
CA ARG A 284 5.02 6.67 1.09
C ARG A 284 5.79 5.41 0.70
N LEU A 285 6.96 5.21 1.27
CA LEU A 285 7.90 4.15 0.90
C LEU A 285 8.35 3.37 2.13
N ILE A 286 8.32 2.04 2.03
CA ILE A 286 9.01 1.15 2.97
C ILE A 286 9.96 0.27 2.16
N VAL A 287 11.23 0.28 2.54
CA VAL A 287 12.28 -0.52 1.91
C VAL A 287 12.72 -1.62 2.84
N TYR A 288 12.87 -2.82 2.30
CA TYR A 288 13.23 -4.02 3.00
C TYR A 288 14.47 -4.68 2.39
N GLU A 289 15.21 -5.40 3.24
CA GLU A 289 16.35 -6.22 2.86
C GLU A 289 16.15 -7.61 3.47
N GLU A 290 16.40 -8.68 2.71
CA GLU A 290 16.47 -10.03 3.27
C GLU A 290 17.87 -10.31 3.79
N GLU A 291 17.94 -10.76 5.04
CA GLU A 291 19.20 -11.05 5.70
C GLU A 291 19.21 -12.45 6.30
N LYS A 292 20.28 -13.20 6.04
CA LYS A 292 20.55 -14.48 6.67
C LYS A 292 21.20 -14.26 8.02
N ILE A 293 20.57 -14.76 9.08
CA ILE A 293 20.98 -14.54 10.45
C ILE A 293 21.19 -15.88 11.14
N GLN A 294 22.31 -16.01 11.84
CA GLN A 294 22.61 -17.13 12.71
C GLN A 294 22.05 -16.84 14.10
N ILE A 295 21.12 -17.68 14.55
CA ILE A 295 20.38 -17.54 15.80
C ILE A 295 20.81 -18.62 16.77
N LEU A 296 20.99 -18.25 18.04
CA LEU A 296 21.25 -19.23 19.09
C LEU A 296 20.00 -20.08 19.35
N GLU A 297 20.03 -21.34 18.93
CA GLU A 297 18.92 -22.29 19.05
C GLU A 297 18.97 -23.04 20.38
N ASP A 298 20.16 -23.42 20.84
CA ASP A 298 20.39 -24.10 22.12
C ASP A 298 21.82 -23.86 22.61
N LEU A 299 22.03 -24.09 23.90
CA LEU A 299 23.34 -24.06 24.52
C LEU A 299 23.44 -25.06 25.68
N TYR A 300 24.66 -25.52 25.96
CA TYR A 300 24.97 -26.26 27.18
C TYR A 300 26.43 -26.09 27.62
N MET A 301 26.69 -26.46 28.87
CA MET A 301 28.01 -26.60 29.46
C MET A 301 28.19 -28.02 29.97
N LEU A 302 29.44 -28.45 30.13
CA LEU A 302 29.77 -29.80 30.58
C LEU A 302 29.72 -29.95 32.11
N ASP A 303 29.89 -28.84 32.85
CA ASP A 303 29.97 -28.74 34.30
C ASP A 303 28.84 -27.94 34.96
N HIS A 304 28.03 -27.23 34.17
CA HIS A 304 26.85 -26.48 34.66
C HIS A 304 25.55 -26.97 34.00
N ILE A 305 24.48 -27.02 34.80
CA ILE A 305 23.11 -27.09 34.31
C ILE A 305 22.75 -25.73 33.73
N CYS A 306 22.36 -25.73 32.45
CA CYS A 306 21.96 -24.53 31.72
C CYS A 306 20.44 -24.49 31.62
N ILE A 307 19.82 -23.41 32.10
CA ILE A 307 18.37 -23.19 32.07
C ILE A 307 18.12 -21.93 31.23
N PRO A 308 17.83 -22.07 29.93
CA PRO A 308 17.59 -20.92 29.06
C PRO A 308 16.23 -20.26 29.37
N GLU A 309 16.20 -18.93 29.35
CA GLU A 309 15.00 -18.11 29.29
C GLU A 309 14.68 -17.84 27.81
N VAL A 310 13.59 -18.43 27.34
CA VAL A 310 13.18 -18.39 25.93
C VAL A 310 11.96 -17.51 25.79
N LYS A 311 12.01 -16.59 24.82
CA LYS A 311 10.88 -15.74 24.43
C LYS A 311 10.55 -15.96 22.97
N GLU A 312 9.27 -16.17 22.68
CA GLU A 312 8.78 -16.22 21.31
C GLU A 312 8.79 -14.83 20.70
N LYS A 313 9.40 -14.72 19.51
CA LYS A 313 9.48 -13.50 18.72
C LYS A 313 8.99 -13.77 17.30
N ARG A 314 8.21 -12.82 16.77
CA ARG A 314 7.63 -12.91 15.43
C ARG A 314 8.39 -12.00 14.47
N PHE A 315 8.95 -12.60 13.43
CA PHE A 315 9.59 -11.93 12.30
C PHE A 315 8.86 -12.27 11.00
N PHE A 316 9.39 -11.80 9.88
CA PHE A 316 8.83 -12.06 8.57
C PHE A 316 9.94 -12.41 7.58
N ARG A 317 9.59 -13.12 6.52
CA ARG A 317 10.38 -13.25 5.28
C ARG A 317 9.54 -12.82 4.09
N LEU A 318 10.17 -12.43 2.99
CA LEU A 318 9.39 -12.09 1.80
C LEU A 318 8.78 -13.36 1.23
N LYS A 319 7.48 -13.30 0.93
CA LYS A 319 6.80 -14.35 0.20
C LYS A 319 6.62 -13.99 -1.27
N LEU A 320 6.14 -12.77 -1.51
CA LEU A 320 5.80 -12.30 -2.85
C LEU A 320 5.88 -10.77 -2.91
N GLN A 321 6.47 -10.25 -3.97
CA GLN A 321 6.26 -8.88 -4.44
C GLN A 321 5.84 -8.97 -5.92
N ASN A 322 4.63 -8.51 -6.25
CA ASN A 322 4.06 -8.67 -7.59
C ASN A 322 3.24 -7.44 -8.00
N HIS A 323 3.41 -7.00 -9.25
CA HIS A 323 2.59 -5.98 -9.89
C HIS A 323 1.74 -6.68 -10.96
N SER A 324 0.47 -6.90 -10.65
CA SER A 324 -0.45 -7.69 -11.47
C SER A 324 -1.55 -6.85 -12.08
N LYS A 325 -2.10 -7.30 -13.21
CA LYS A 325 -3.08 -6.55 -13.99
C LYS A 325 -4.31 -7.39 -14.31
N CYS A 326 -5.48 -6.91 -13.90
CA CYS A 326 -6.76 -7.44 -14.32
C CYS A 326 -7.31 -6.60 -15.48
N ARG A 327 -7.72 -7.26 -16.56
CA ARG A 327 -8.34 -6.58 -17.71
C ARG A 327 -9.84 -6.85 -17.71
N ILE A 328 -10.61 -5.78 -17.78
CA ILE A 328 -12.07 -5.81 -17.89
C ILE A 328 -12.44 -5.41 -19.31
N SER A 329 -13.37 -6.15 -19.91
CA SER A 329 -13.98 -5.82 -21.20
C SER A 329 -15.44 -6.19 -21.13
N GLU A 330 -16.31 -5.22 -20.88
CA GLU A 330 -17.74 -5.46 -20.67
C GLU A 330 -18.62 -4.60 -21.56
N GLU A 331 -19.73 -5.18 -22.02
CA GLU A 331 -20.75 -4.48 -22.80
C GLU A 331 -21.93 -4.16 -21.90
N LEU A 332 -22.28 -2.88 -21.81
CA LEU A 332 -23.42 -2.39 -21.04
C LEU A 332 -24.51 -1.91 -22.00
N THR A 333 -25.73 -2.40 -21.79
CA THR A 333 -26.93 -1.89 -22.47
C THR A 333 -27.56 -0.82 -21.59
N LEU A 334 -27.66 0.40 -22.10
CA LEU A 334 -28.17 1.59 -21.42
C LEU A 334 -29.39 2.14 -22.19
N PRO A 335 -30.59 1.52 -22.04
CA PRO A 335 -31.79 1.92 -22.76
C PRO A 335 -32.16 3.40 -22.56
N GLU A 336 -31.85 3.96 -21.40
CA GLU A 336 -32.09 5.36 -21.05
C GLU A 336 -31.27 6.36 -21.89
N LEU A 337 -30.16 5.92 -22.49
CA LEU A 337 -29.28 6.77 -23.31
C LEU A 337 -29.53 6.62 -24.81
N LYS A 338 -30.37 5.68 -25.25
CA LYS A 338 -30.47 5.23 -26.64
C LYS A 338 -30.75 6.32 -27.68
N GLU A 339 -31.55 7.31 -27.33
CA GLU A 339 -31.93 8.43 -28.21
C GLU A 339 -31.29 9.77 -27.77
N ASP A 340 -30.44 9.73 -26.75
CA ASP A 340 -29.99 10.93 -26.04
C ASP A 340 -28.47 11.09 -26.04
N ILE A 341 -27.70 10.06 -26.45
CA ILE A 341 -26.24 10.11 -26.48
C ILE A 341 -25.67 10.25 -27.90
N LEU A 342 -24.88 11.30 -28.11
CA LEU A 342 -24.14 11.52 -29.36
C LEU A 342 -22.70 11.01 -29.28
N GLN A 343 -22.02 11.30 -28.18
CA GLN A 343 -20.60 10.98 -28.01
C GLN A 343 -20.21 10.94 -26.53
N ILE A 344 -19.33 10.02 -26.14
CA ILE A 344 -18.67 10.01 -24.84
C ILE A 344 -17.39 10.85 -24.94
N CYS A 345 -17.21 11.82 -24.03
CA CYS A 345 -16.06 12.72 -24.05
C CYS A 345 -15.05 12.46 -22.92
N HIS A 346 -15.51 11.97 -21.77
CA HIS A 346 -14.65 11.69 -20.60
C HIS A 346 -15.20 10.53 -19.79
N CYS A 347 -14.33 9.73 -19.19
CA CYS A 347 -14.68 8.71 -18.23
C CYS A 347 -13.68 8.67 -17.08
N LYS A 348 -14.17 8.36 -15.88
CA LYS A 348 -13.36 8.07 -14.70
C LYS A 348 -13.89 6.83 -14.01
N GLY A 349 -13.02 6.15 -13.27
CA GLY A 349 -13.39 4.96 -12.53
C GLY A 349 -12.66 4.87 -11.21
N LYS A 350 -13.27 4.13 -10.29
CA LYS A 350 -12.73 3.86 -8.96
C LYS A 350 -12.93 2.39 -8.63
N ILE A 351 -11.89 1.75 -8.10
CA ILE A 351 -11.97 0.38 -7.60
C ILE A 351 -12.51 0.43 -6.17
N GLN A 352 -13.49 -0.42 -5.89
CA GLN A 352 -13.89 -0.78 -4.54
C GLN A 352 -13.65 -2.28 -4.38
N MET A 353 -12.70 -2.65 -3.52
CA MET A 353 -12.49 -4.05 -3.15
C MET A 353 -13.60 -4.49 -2.20
N GLU A 354 -14.17 -5.68 -2.43
CA GLU A 354 -15.19 -6.26 -1.54
C GLU A 354 -14.61 -7.40 -0.71
N THR A 355 -13.92 -8.35 -1.36
CA THR A 355 -13.28 -9.46 -0.66
C THR A 355 -11.91 -9.79 -1.22
N VAL A 356 -10.97 -10.07 -0.34
CA VAL A 356 -9.64 -10.58 -0.65
C VAL A 356 -9.44 -11.86 0.16
N LYS A 357 -9.32 -13.00 -0.52
CA LYS A 357 -9.23 -14.31 0.12
C LYS A 357 -8.07 -15.11 -0.42
N ALA A 358 -7.31 -15.75 0.47
CA ALA A 358 -6.31 -16.72 0.04
C ALA A 358 -6.94 -18.06 -0.27
N GLU A 359 -6.63 -18.58 -1.44
CA GLU A 359 -6.99 -19.92 -1.90
C GLU A 359 -5.72 -20.74 -2.18
N THR A 360 -5.90 -22.01 -2.57
CA THR A 360 -4.77 -22.93 -2.79
C THR A 360 -3.90 -22.56 -3.99
N ASP A 361 -4.45 -21.81 -4.95
CA ASP A 361 -3.86 -21.42 -6.23
C ASP A 361 -3.47 -19.93 -6.30
N GLY A 362 -3.84 -19.13 -5.30
CA GLY A 362 -3.58 -17.70 -5.33
C GLY A 362 -4.35 -16.89 -4.28
N VAL A 363 -4.44 -15.59 -4.53
CA VAL A 363 -5.33 -14.68 -3.80
C VAL A 363 -6.48 -14.29 -4.73
N HIS A 364 -7.70 -14.62 -4.34
CA HIS A 364 -8.91 -14.23 -5.04
C HIS A 364 -9.37 -12.84 -4.59
N ILE A 365 -9.56 -11.95 -5.56
CA ILE A 365 -9.95 -10.55 -5.34
C ILE A 365 -11.27 -10.32 -6.07
N ASP A 366 -12.32 -10.07 -5.29
CA ASP A 366 -13.62 -9.64 -5.80
C ASP A 366 -13.82 -8.17 -5.47
N GLY A 367 -14.35 -7.43 -6.44
CA GLY A 367 -14.63 -6.02 -6.26
C GLY A 367 -15.50 -5.44 -7.36
N VAL A 368 -15.69 -4.13 -7.27
CA VAL A 368 -16.53 -3.37 -8.18
C VAL A 368 -15.75 -2.19 -8.72
N LEU A 369 -15.73 -2.05 -10.05
CA LEU A 369 -15.28 -0.84 -10.71
C LEU A 369 -16.47 0.11 -10.84
N HIS A 370 -16.50 1.15 -10.01
CA HIS A 370 -17.43 2.26 -10.18
C HIS A 370 -17.00 3.09 -11.38
N LEU A 371 -17.96 3.47 -12.21
CA LEU A 371 -17.74 4.16 -13.47
C LEU A 371 -18.61 5.40 -13.54
N GLN A 372 -18.01 6.50 -13.98
CA GLN A 372 -18.72 7.70 -14.37
C GLN A 372 -18.21 8.15 -15.72
N PHE A 373 -19.11 8.48 -16.65
CA PHE A 373 -18.73 9.11 -17.90
C PHE A 373 -19.60 10.32 -18.24
N LEU A 374 -18.96 11.34 -18.79
CA LEU A 374 -19.57 12.55 -19.35
C LEU A 374 -19.78 12.32 -20.84
N TYR A 375 -20.97 12.67 -21.32
CA TYR A 375 -21.35 12.51 -22.73
C TYR A 375 -22.11 13.72 -23.26
N VAL A 376 -22.09 13.87 -24.58
CA VAL A 376 -22.80 14.90 -25.34
C VAL A 376 -24.19 14.39 -25.71
N ARG A 377 -25.19 15.28 -25.61
CA ARG A 377 -26.61 15.02 -25.87
C ARG A 377 -27.10 15.71 -27.13
N GLU A 378 -28.21 15.22 -27.70
CA GLU A 378 -28.89 15.88 -28.83
C GLU A 378 -29.59 17.19 -28.42
N ASP A 379 -29.89 17.37 -27.13
CA ASP A 379 -30.56 18.56 -26.61
C ASP A 379 -29.57 19.74 -26.42
N ASP A 380 -29.62 20.72 -27.32
CA ASP A 380 -28.83 21.94 -27.25
C ASP A 380 -29.04 22.76 -25.96
N GLN A 381 -30.18 22.64 -25.28
CA GLN A 381 -30.42 23.33 -24.00
C GLN A 381 -29.65 22.65 -22.85
N THR A 382 -29.44 21.35 -22.96
CA THR A 382 -28.69 20.56 -21.97
C THR A 382 -27.72 19.59 -22.67
N PRO A 383 -26.67 20.14 -23.31
CA PRO A 383 -25.84 19.41 -24.27
C PRO A 383 -24.91 18.38 -23.62
N PHE A 384 -24.83 18.34 -22.29
CA PHE A 384 -24.03 17.39 -21.54
C PHE A 384 -24.89 16.58 -20.56
N GLY A 385 -24.58 15.29 -20.48
CA GLY A 385 -25.13 14.36 -19.50
C GLY A 385 -24.02 13.57 -18.82
N VAL A 386 -24.34 13.06 -17.63
CA VAL A 386 -23.45 12.19 -16.86
C VAL A 386 -24.18 10.88 -16.61
N TRP A 387 -23.49 9.77 -16.82
CA TRP A 387 -23.96 8.45 -16.43
C TRP A 387 -23.05 7.88 -15.35
N ASN A 388 -23.65 7.21 -14.39
CA ASN A 388 -22.95 6.50 -13.32
C ASN A 388 -23.41 5.04 -13.31
N GLY A 389 -22.47 4.14 -13.09
CA GLY A 389 -22.79 2.74 -12.87
C GLY A 389 -21.58 1.96 -12.43
N MET A 390 -21.65 0.64 -12.53
CA MET A 390 -20.66 -0.23 -11.92
C MET A 390 -20.44 -1.48 -12.77
N VAL A 391 -19.19 -1.97 -12.78
CA VAL A 391 -18.81 -3.23 -13.40
C VAL A 391 -18.14 -4.10 -12.35
N PRO A 392 -18.77 -5.21 -11.91
CA PRO A 392 -18.14 -6.14 -11.00
C PRO A 392 -16.97 -6.84 -11.69
N PHE A 393 -15.94 -7.17 -10.93
CA PHE A 393 -14.81 -7.95 -11.41
C PHE A 393 -14.40 -9.00 -10.37
N SER A 394 -13.78 -10.06 -10.88
CA SER A 394 -13.18 -11.13 -10.08
C SER A 394 -11.83 -11.46 -10.68
N TYR A 395 -10.79 -11.48 -9.85
CA TYR A 395 -9.41 -11.65 -10.29
C TYR A 395 -8.65 -12.63 -9.37
N LEU A 396 -7.96 -13.60 -9.97
CA LEU A 396 -7.06 -14.50 -9.27
C LEU A 396 -5.61 -14.03 -9.43
N LEU A 397 -5.01 -13.61 -8.32
CA LEU A 397 -3.58 -13.36 -8.24
C LEU A 397 -2.83 -14.67 -8.03
N GLU A 398 -2.32 -15.24 -9.13
CA GLU A 398 -1.54 -16.48 -9.12
C GLU A 398 -0.27 -16.35 -8.26
N ASN A 399 0.13 -17.46 -7.62
CA ASN A 399 1.31 -17.57 -6.74
C ASN A 399 1.24 -16.76 -5.42
N GLY A 400 0.10 -16.14 -5.11
CA GLY A 400 -0.21 -15.74 -3.74
C GLY A 400 -0.46 -16.98 -2.89
N GLY A 401 0.01 -17.02 -1.65
CA GLY A 401 -0.29 -18.14 -0.76
C GLY A 401 -0.38 -17.68 0.68
N GLY A 402 -1.32 -18.22 1.46
CA GLY A 402 -1.62 -17.72 2.80
C GLY A 402 -2.46 -16.45 2.76
N GLU A 403 -3.23 -16.18 3.82
CA GLU A 403 -4.14 -15.02 3.91
C GLU A 403 -3.32 -13.72 3.84
N PRO A 404 -3.45 -12.91 2.76
CA PRO A 404 -2.90 -11.56 2.76
C PRO A 404 -3.76 -10.67 3.65
N ASP A 405 -3.14 -9.74 4.36
CA ASP A 405 -3.89 -8.63 4.93
C ASP A 405 -4.26 -7.67 3.78
N MET A 406 -5.43 -7.01 3.84
CA MET A 406 -5.81 -6.06 2.77
C MET A 406 -4.80 -4.92 2.60
N GLU A 407 -4.06 -4.60 3.66
CA GLU A 407 -3.02 -3.58 3.69
C GLU A 407 -1.73 -3.96 2.95
N ASP A 408 -1.61 -5.23 2.53
CA ASP A 408 -0.51 -5.71 1.68
C ASP A 408 -0.80 -5.46 0.18
N MET A 409 -1.96 -4.88 -0.16
CA MET A 409 -2.43 -4.69 -1.53
C MET A 409 -2.79 -3.23 -1.81
N ASP A 410 -2.10 -2.63 -2.78
CA ASP A 410 -2.50 -1.35 -3.38
C ASP A 410 -3.20 -1.60 -4.72
N CYS A 411 -4.21 -0.78 -5.06
CA CYS A 411 -4.93 -0.92 -6.32
C CYS A 411 -5.23 0.39 -7.01
N THR A 412 -5.10 0.39 -8.33
CA THR A 412 -5.30 1.58 -9.16
C THR A 412 -5.96 1.24 -10.49
N VAL A 413 -6.72 2.19 -11.04
CA VAL A 413 -7.22 2.10 -12.42
C VAL A 413 -6.13 2.67 -13.33
N GLU A 414 -5.31 1.81 -13.93
CA GLU A 414 -4.24 2.28 -14.84
C GLU A 414 -4.79 2.85 -16.14
N GLN A 415 -5.82 2.17 -16.69
CA GLN A 415 -6.46 2.54 -17.95
C GLN A 415 -7.96 2.34 -17.85
N LEU A 416 -8.71 3.28 -18.41
CA LEU A 416 -10.14 3.20 -18.57
C LEU A 416 -10.56 3.86 -19.88
N SER A 417 -11.41 3.18 -20.62
CA SER A 417 -12.08 3.73 -21.80
C SER A 417 -13.52 3.22 -21.86
N VAL A 418 -14.42 4.08 -22.30
CA VAL A 418 -15.82 3.74 -22.58
C VAL A 418 -16.12 4.17 -24.01
N ASN A 419 -16.45 3.21 -24.86
CA ASN A 419 -16.71 3.43 -26.27
C ASN A 419 -18.20 3.27 -26.57
N LEU A 420 -18.79 4.21 -27.30
CA LEU A 420 -20.17 4.10 -27.78
C LEU A 420 -20.24 3.14 -28.98
N MET A 421 -21.02 2.07 -28.87
CA MET A 421 -21.21 1.07 -29.92
C MET A 421 -22.44 1.35 -30.80
N GLY A 422 -23.37 2.16 -30.29
CA GLY A 422 -24.62 2.57 -30.95
C GLY A 422 -25.86 1.97 -30.28
N SER A 423 -27.04 2.53 -30.55
CA SER A 423 -28.32 2.04 -29.99
C SER A 423 -28.40 1.98 -28.45
N GLY A 424 -27.62 2.79 -27.74
CA GLY A 424 -27.55 2.79 -26.28
C GLY A 424 -26.62 1.71 -25.69
N GLU A 425 -25.79 1.07 -26.51
CA GLU A 425 -24.78 0.10 -26.04
C GLU A 425 -23.41 0.78 -25.93
N VAL A 426 -22.72 0.51 -24.82
CA VAL A 426 -21.36 1.00 -24.56
C VAL A 426 -20.43 -0.16 -24.20
N GLU A 427 -19.20 -0.09 -24.70
CA GLU A 427 -18.12 -1.04 -24.36
C GLU A 427 -17.19 -0.38 -23.34
N VAL A 428 -17.08 -0.98 -22.16
CA VAL A 428 -16.16 -0.58 -21.10
C VAL A 428 -14.90 -1.45 -21.20
N LYS A 429 -13.74 -0.81 -21.35
CA LYS A 429 -12.43 -1.46 -21.27
C LYS A 429 -11.61 -0.82 -20.16
N ALA A 430 -11.16 -1.62 -19.20
CA ALA A 430 -10.33 -1.16 -18.10
C ALA A 430 -9.14 -2.08 -17.83
N VAL A 431 -8.06 -1.51 -17.33
CA VAL A 431 -6.91 -2.23 -16.77
C VAL A 431 -6.77 -1.79 -15.32
N LEU A 432 -7.01 -2.73 -14.41
CA LEU A 432 -6.84 -2.54 -12.97
C LEU A 432 -5.48 -3.11 -12.58
N ALA A 433 -4.66 -2.34 -11.88
CA ALA A 433 -3.40 -2.81 -11.32
C ALA A 433 -3.55 -3.13 -9.84
N PHE A 434 -2.87 -4.19 -9.42
CA PHE A 434 -2.79 -4.68 -8.06
C PHE A 434 -1.32 -4.87 -7.69
N ASN A 435 -0.83 -4.08 -6.75
CA ASN A 435 0.52 -4.17 -6.21
C ASN A 435 0.48 -4.90 -4.88
N CYS A 436 0.98 -6.14 -4.87
CA CYS A 436 0.95 -7.02 -3.71
C CYS A 436 2.34 -7.15 -3.09
N PHE A 437 2.44 -6.96 -1.78
CA PHE A 437 3.65 -7.20 -0.98
C PHE A 437 3.35 -8.16 0.17
N GLN A 438 3.48 -9.47 -0.07
CA GLN A 438 3.12 -10.49 0.90
C GLN A 438 4.33 -10.93 1.73
N LYS A 439 4.12 -11.00 3.05
CA LYS A 439 5.10 -11.46 4.04
C LYS A 439 4.68 -12.81 4.63
N GLU A 440 5.62 -13.68 4.91
CA GLU A 440 5.37 -14.92 5.66
C GLU A 440 5.90 -14.80 7.09
N PRO A 441 5.09 -15.08 8.14
CA PRO A 441 5.54 -14.98 9.51
C PRO A 441 6.55 -16.09 9.85
N VAL A 442 7.63 -15.71 10.53
CA VAL A 442 8.67 -16.61 11.05
C VAL A 442 8.67 -16.50 12.58
N GLN A 443 8.28 -17.59 13.26
CA GLN A 443 8.27 -17.66 14.72
C GLN A 443 9.62 -18.18 15.22
N ILE A 444 10.30 -17.37 16.03
CA ILE A 444 11.63 -17.67 16.57
C ILE A 444 11.54 -17.79 18.09
N GLN A 445 12.00 -18.92 18.61
CA GLN A 445 12.16 -19.16 20.03
C GLN A 445 13.53 -18.60 20.47
N ASN A 446 13.57 -17.32 20.81
CA ASN A 446 14.81 -16.60 21.09
C ASN A 446 15.25 -16.81 22.55
N ILE A 447 16.49 -17.29 22.75
CA ILE A 447 17.09 -17.37 24.08
C ILE A 447 17.55 -15.97 24.49
N GLU A 448 16.81 -15.29 25.36
CA GLU A 448 17.16 -13.94 25.82
C GLU A 448 18.26 -13.95 26.90
N SER A 449 18.24 -14.99 27.72
CA SER A 449 19.21 -15.22 28.78
C SER A 449 19.27 -16.72 29.13
N ALA A 450 20.21 -17.10 29.99
CA ALA A 450 20.28 -18.45 30.56
C ALA A 450 20.87 -18.39 31.97
N GLU A 451 20.25 -19.14 32.88
CA GLU A 451 20.76 -19.38 34.23
C GLU A 451 21.69 -20.60 34.21
N PHE A 452 22.83 -20.50 34.89
CA PHE A 452 23.81 -21.57 34.99
C PHE A 452 24.00 -21.97 36.44
N ARG A 453 23.79 -23.24 36.75
CA ARG A 453 23.98 -23.81 38.08
C ARG A 453 25.06 -24.87 38.04
N PRO A 454 26.08 -24.83 38.91
CA PRO A 454 27.09 -25.88 38.94
C PRO A 454 26.42 -27.24 39.19
N MET A 455 26.83 -28.26 38.44
CA MET A 455 26.36 -29.63 38.67
C MET A 455 26.96 -30.21 39.94
N ASP A 456 26.20 -31.11 40.58
CA ASP A 456 26.69 -31.85 41.74
C ASP A 456 27.88 -32.74 41.34
N THR A 457 28.95 -32.62 42.11
CA THR A 457 30.21 -33.34 41.85
C THR A 457 30.03 -34.85 42.02
N GLU A 458 29.23 -35.30 42.99
CA GLU A 458 28.93 -36.73 43.21
C GLU A 458 28.13 -37.30 42.05
N GLU A 459 27.16 -36.53 41.52
CA GLU A 459 26.35 -36.96 40.37
C GLU A 459 27.21 -37.11 39.12
N LEU A 460 28.08 -36.13 38.85
CA LEU A 460 29.05 -36.19 37.75
C LEU A 460 29.96 -37.42 37.88
N GLU A 461 30.53 -37.68 39.06
CA GLU A 461 31.43 -38.82 39.27
C GLU A 461 30.74 -40.19 39.15
N SER A 462 29.46 -40.28 39.52
CA SER A 462 28.67 -41.52 39.40
C SER A 462 28.35 -41.92 37.96
N ARG A 463 28.41 -40.99 37.01
CA ARG A 463 28.09 -41.25 35.59
C ARG A 463 29.18 -42.11 34.93
N PRO A 464 28.78 -43.14 34.15
CA PRO A 464 29.74 -44.03 33.48
C PRO A 464 30.60 -43.26 32.49
N GLY A 465 31.92 -43.47 32.54
CA GLY A 465 32.88 -42.78 31.65
C GLY A 465 32.77 -43.19 30.18
N ILE A 466 32.23 -44.37 29.90
CA ILE A 466 31.97 -44.88 28.55
C ILE A 466 30.56 -45.47 28.51
N VAL A 467 29.77 -45.04 27.54
CA VAL A 467 28.41 -45.54 27.30
C VAL A 467 28.33 -46.08 25.88
N GLY A 468 27.96 -47.36 25.74
CA GLY A 468 27.49 -47.90 24.47
C GLY A 468 26.00 -47.59 24.32
N TYR A 469 25.64 -46.84 23.27
CA TYR A 469 24.29 -46.34 23.08
C TYR A 469 23.70 -46.81 21.73
N PHE A 470 22.41 -47.18 21.76
CA PHE A 470 21.63 -47.48 20.56
C PHE A 470 20.76 -46.27 20.24
N VAL A 471 21.02 -45.63 19.10
CA VAL A 471 20.33 -44.40 18.68
C VAL A 471 18.82 -44.66 18.58
N GLN A 472 18.04 -43.81 19.26
CA GLN A 472 16.59 -43.85 19.23
C GLN A 472 16.04 -42.85 18.21
N GLN A 473 14.74 -42.95 17.94
CA GLN A 473 14.08 -42.01 17.04
C GLN A 473 14.06 -40.60 17.65
N GLY A 474 14.53 -39.60 16.89
CA GLY A 474 14.60 -38.21 17.33
C GLY A 474 15.90 -37.83 18.06
N ASP A 475 16.80 -38.78 18.30
CA ASP A 475 18.13 -38.49 18.83
C ASP A 475 18.95 -37.71 17.80
N THR A 476 19.71 -36.74 18.31
CA THR A 476 20.72 -36.00 17.56
C THR A 476 22.03 -36.09 18.33
N LEU A 477 23.17 -35.98 17.65
CA LEU A 477 24.46 -35.94 18.33
C LEU A 477 24.51 -34.81 19.38
N TRP A 478 23.85 -33.69 19.10
CA TRP A 478 23.71 -32.57 20.03
C TRP A 478 23.02 -32.97 21.34
N ASN A 479 21.82 -33.56 21.26
CA ASN A 479 21.06 -33.96 22.44
C ASN A 479 21.79 -35.06 23.24
N LEU A 480 22.49 -35.96 22.56
CA LEU A 480 23.30 -37.00 23.19
C LEU A 480 24.55 -36.41 23.87
N ALA A 481 25.25 -35.49 23.21
CA ALA A 481 26.40 -34.78 23.79
C ALA A 481 26.01 -34.04 25.08
N LYS A 482 24.93 -33.26 25.02
CA LYS A 482 24.34 -32.56 26.16
C LYS A 482 23.94 -33.51 27.29
N LYS A 483 23.28 -34.64 26.97
CA LYS A 483 22.82 -35.64 27.94
C LYS A 483 23.96 -36.35 28.66
N TYR A 484 25.05 -36.65 27.95
CA TYR A 484 26.17 -37.44 28.46
C TYR A 484 27.40 -36.62 28.85
N ASN A 485 27.27 -35.29 28.96
CA ASN A 485 28.38 -34.37 29.30
C ASN A 485 29.61 -34.59 28.42
N THR A 486 29.40 -34.55 27.10
CA THR A 486 30.48 -34.56 26.12
C THR A 486 30.16 -33.59 24.98
N THR A 487 31.00 -33.53 23.96
CA THR A 487 30.83 -32.66 22.79
C THR A 487 30.44 -33.48 21.57
N VAL A 488 29.82 -32.82 20.57
CA VAL A 488 29.49 -33.46 19.29
C VAL A 488 30.77 -33.94 18.60
N GLU A 489 31.83 -33.15 18.66
CA GLU A 489 33.14 -33.45 18.10
C GLU A 489 33.75 -34.71 18.73
N ASN A 490 33.67 -34.85 20.06
CA ASN A 490 34.19 -36.03 20.76
C ASN A 490 33.41 -37.29 20.38
N ILE A 491 32.07 -37.21 20.27
CA ILE A 491 31.27 -38.36 19.79
C ILE A 491 31.68 -38.73 18.36
N LYS A 492 31.87 -37.75 17.47
CA LYS A 492 32.30 -38.00 16.09
C LYS A 492 33.67 -38.65 16.03
N GLU A 493 34.63 -38.16 16.81
CA GLU A 493 36.00 -38.67 16.84
C GLU A 493 36.05 -40.13 17.32
N VAL A 494 35.40 -40.43 18.45
CA VAL A 494 35.37 -41.79 19.02
C VAL A 494 34.71 -42.80 18.10
N ASN A 495 33.75 -42.36 17.27
CA ASN A 495 33.01 -43.23 16.35
C ASN A 495 33.47 -43.13 14.90
N TYR A 496 34.55 -42.41 14.62
CA TYR A 496 35.09 -42.19 13.26
C TYR A 496 34.03 -41.66 12.28
N MET A 497 33.19 -40.71 12.72
CA MET A 497 32.10 -40.14 11.93
C MET A 497 32.53 -38.88 11.18
N GLU A 498 32.30 -38.86 9.86
CA GLU A 498 32.56 -37.67 9.05
C GLU A 498 31.39 -36.67 9.07
N LYS A 499 30.16 -37.15 9.28
CA LYS A 499 28.92 -36.36 9.28
C LYS A 499 28.18 -36.48 10.61
N GLU A 500 27.29 -35.54 10.88
CA GLU A 500 26.51 -35.48 12.13
C GLU A 500 25.20 -36.30 12.11
N GLY A 501 24.84 -36.85 10.94
CA GLY A 501 23.62 -37.63 10.79
C GLY A 501 23.75 -39.01 11.44
N ILE A 502 22.85 -39.31 12.38
CA ILE A 502 22.68 -40.62 13.01
C ILE A 502 21.28 -41.17 12.71
N ASN A 503 21.16 -42.48 12.55
CA ASN A 503 19.90 -43.17 12.28
C ASN A 503 19.50 -44.05 13.46
N LYS A 504 18.18 -44.28 13.60
CA LYS A 504 17.65 -45.22 14.59
C LYS A 504 18.31 -46.59 14.45
N GLY A 505 18.83 -47.11 15.55
CA GLY A 505 19.49 -48.43 15.63
C GLY A 505 21.01 -48.37 15.47
N ASP A 506 21.58 -47.21 15.11
CA ASP A 506 23.03 -47.03 15.09
C ASP A 506 23.62 -47.28 16.47
N LYS A 507 24.78 -47.93 16.49
CA LYS A 507 25.54 -48.20 17.71
C LYS A 507 26.66 -47.20 17.80
N ILE A 508 26.64 -46.38 18.85
CA ILE A 508 27.66 -45.36 19.06
C ILE A 508 28.25 -45.49 20.46
N LEU A 509 29.53 -45.16 20.58
CA LEU A 509 30.26 -45.06 21.83
C LEU A 509 30.31 -43.59 22.25
N ILE A 510 29.86 -43.30 23.46
CA ILE A 510 29.84 -41.95 24.01
C ILE A 510 30.77 -41.92 25.21
N PHE A 511 31.81 -41.09 25.14
CA PHE A 511 32.80 -40.95 26.19
C PHE A 511 32.52 -39.66 26.95
N LYS A 512 32.41 -39.72 28.27
CA LYS A 512 32.27 -38.52 29.10
C LYS A 512 33.55 -37.66 28.96
N GLN A 513 33.39 -36.35 28.76
CA GLN A 513 34.54 -35.44 28.71
C GLN A 513 35.11 -35.26 30.12
N ASN A 514 36.40 -35.55 30.32
CA ASN A 514 37.08 -35.24 31.58
C ASN A 514 37.67 -33.83 31.51
N LEU A 515 37.10 -32.90 32.28
CA LEU A 515 37.51 -31.50 32.35
C LEU A 515 38.90 -31.27 33.01
N GLY A 516 39.52 -32.31 33.56
CA GLY A 516 40.83 -32.23 34.24
C GLY A 516 42.06 -32.35 33.34
N ILE A 517 41.89 -32.48 32.03
CA ILE A 517 42.97 -32.57 31.03
C ILE A 517 42.67 -31.59 29.90
N LEU A 518 42.81 -30.30 30.18
CA LEU A 518 42.85 -29.22 29.19
C LEU A 518 43.88 -28.18 29.63
#